data_AF-A0A9Q4C5B9-F1
#
_entry.id   AF-A0A9Q4C5B9-F1
#
_cell.length_a   1.000
_cell.length_b   1.000
_cell.length_c   1.000
_cell.angle_alpha   90.00
_cell.angle_beta   90.00
_cell.angle_gamma   90.00
#
_symmetry.space_group_name_H-M   'P 1'
#
loop_
_entity.id
_entity.type
_entity.pdbx_description
1 polymer ?
#
loop_
_entity_poly.entity_id
_entity_poly.type
_entity_poly.pdbx_seq_one_letter_code
_entity_poly.pdbx_strand_id
1 'polypeptide(L)'
;MENKKITEGEEIVTLCSALSNEKRVRLLQYIHEVGQVTLREVHENFSNEIGLSHRETTHKYLEKLVDSDILKKERDAEVNEFVYFTDFDCVEIIL
;
A
#
# COMPACT_ATOMS: atom_id res chain seq x y z
N MET A 1 1.06 15.67 -20.85
CA MET A 1 0.58 14.43 -20.22
C MET A 1 -0.91 14.34 -20.52
N GLU A 2 -1.33 13.36 -21.32
CA GLU A 2 -2.75 13.17 -21.64
C GLU A 2 -3.48 12.69 -20.39
N ASN A 3 -4.49 13.46 -19.95
CA ASN A 3 -5.43 13.02 -18.92
C ASN A 3 -6.31 11.93 -19.52
N LYS A 4 -5.90 10.67 -19.35
CA LYS A 4 -6.75 9.52 -19.65
C LYS A 4 -7.94 9.60 -18.70
N LYS A 5 -9.15 9.80 -19.24
CA LYS A 5 -10.39 9.63 -18.48
C LYS A 5 -10.51 8.15 -18.14
N ILE A 6 -10.18 7.79 -16.90
CA ILE A 6 -10.49 6.49 -16.33
C ILE A 6 -12.00 6.47 -16.12
N THR A 7 -12.65 5.40 -16.55
CA THR A 7 -14.09 5.20 -16.32
C THR A 7 -14.32 4.60 -14.93
N GLU A 8 -15.48 4.85 -14.30
CA GLU A 8 -15.81 4.30 -12.97
C GLU A 8 -15.57 2.78 -12.87
N GLY A 9 -15.81 2.04 -13.96
CA GLY A 9 -15.56 0.59 -14.00
C GLY A 9 -14.08 0.21 -13.93
N GLU A 10 -13.18 1.01 -14.51
CA GLU A 10 -11.74 0.77 -14.46
C GLU A 10 -11.16 1.08 -13.07
N GLU A 11 -11.71 2.07 -12.37
CA GLU A 11 -11.36 2.38 -10.97
C GLU A 11 -11.72 1.21 -10.05
N ILE A 12 -12.94 0.66 -10.18
CA ILE A 12 -13.38 -0.51 -9.42
C ILE A 12 -12.47 -1.71 -9.68
N VAL A 13 -12.15 -2.00 -10.95
CA VAL A 13 -11.25 -3.10 -11.30
C VAL A 13 -9.87 -2.90 -10.69
N THR A 14 -9.37 -1.66 -10.67
CA THR A 14 -8.06 -1.33 -10.10
C THR A 14 -8.04 -1.56 -8.59
N LEU A 15 -9.07 -1.10 -7.88
CA LEU A 15 -9.26 -1.33 -6.44
C LEU A 15 -9.40 -2.83 -6.11
N CYS A 16 -10.28 -3.54 -6.80
CA CYS A 16 -10.45 -4.98 -6.62
C CYS A 16 -9.16 -5.75 -6.93
N SER A 17 -8.43 -5.35 -7.97
CA SER A 17 -7.13 -5.94 -8.31
C SER A 17 -6.07 -5.64 -7.26
N ALA A 18 -6.13 -4.47 -6.60
CA ALA A 18 -5.25 -4.11 -5.50
C ALA A 18 -5.48 -4.98 -4.26
N LEU A 19 -6.75 -5.26 -3.94
CA LEU A 19 -7.18 -5.96 -2.73
C LEU A 19 -7.30 -7.49 -2.90
N SER A 20 -7.24 -8.02 -4.11
CA SER A 20 -7.37 -9.47 -4.38
C SER A 20 -6.22 -10.35 -3.89
N ASN A 21 -5.18 -9.77 -3.27
CA ASN A 21 -4.05 -10.51 -2.73
C ASN A 21 -3.98 -10.31 -1.21
N GLU A 22 -4.09 -11.41 -0.48
CA GLU A 22 -4.12 -11.43 0.97
C GLU A 22 -2.94 -10.69 1.62
N LYS A 23 -1.72 -10.82 1.08
CA LYS A 23 -0.54 -10.14 1.63
C LYS A 23 -0.61 -8.61 1.46
N ARG A 24 -1.24 -8.12 0.38
CA ARG A 24 -1.49 -6.68 0.21
C ARG A 24 -2.54 -6.16 1.20
N VAL A 25 -3.56 -6.94 1.48
CA VAL A 25 -4.58 -6.57 2.48
C VAL A 25 -3.96 -6.54 3.88
N ARG A 26 -3.16 -7.54 4.25
CA ARG A 26 -2.44 -7.54 5.53
C ARG A 26 -1.44 -6.38 5.62
N LEU A 27 -0.78 -6.02 4.51
CA LEU A 27 0.10 -4.85 4.47
C LEU A 27 -0.68 -3.55 4.74
N LEU A 28 -1.84 -3.40 4.11
CA LEU A 28 -2.71 -2.25 4.35
C LEU A 28 -3.13 -2.15 5.82
N GLN A 29 -3.50 -3.27 6.44
CA GLN A 29 -3.82 -3.32 7.87
C GLN A 29 -2.65 -2.90 8.75
N TYR A 30 -1.46 -3.45 8.50
CA TYR A 30 -0.24 -3.06 9.21
C TYR A 30 0.03 -1.55 9.11
N ILE A 31 -0.10 -0.98 7.90
CA ILE A 31 0.10 0.46 7.69
C ILE A 31 -0.98 1.27 8.40
N HIS A 32 -2.23 0.83 8.38
CA HIS A 32 -3.32 1.50 9.11
C HIS A 32 -3.07 1.51 10.63
N GLU A 33 -2.59 0.40 11.19
CA GLU A 33 -2.29 0.28 12.62
C GLU A 33 -1.07 1.10 13.07
N VAL A 34 -0.02 1.15 12.23
CA VAL A 34 1.23 1.87 12.54
C VAL A 34 1.15 3.35 12.14
N GLY A 35 0.29 3.69 11.19
CA GLY A 35 0.14 5.03 10.61
C GLY A 35 1.05 5.25 9.41
N GLN A 36 2.20 5.90 9.63
CA GLN A 36 3.15 6.21 8.57
C GLN A 36 4.35 5.27 8.62
N VAL A 37 4.72 4.71 7.47
CA VAL A 37 5.87 3.79 7.37
C VAL A 37 6.68 4.01 6.11
N THR A 38 7.98 3.76 6.21
CA THR A 38 8.91 3.71 5.07
C THR A 38 8.97 2.30 4.48
N LEU A 39 9.46 2.18 3.24
CA LEU A 39 9.77 0.87 2.64
C LEU A 39 10.71 0.04 3.52
N ARG A 40 11.67 0.70 4.19
CA ARG A 40 12.61 0.04 5.09
C ARG A 40 11.88 -0.57 6.27
N GLU A 41 11.03 0.19 6.96
CA GLU A 41 10.28 -0.29 8.12
C GLU A 41 9.32 -1.43 7.77
N VAL A 42 8.63 -1.33 6.63
CA VAL A 42 7.80 -2.46 6.15
C VAL A 42 8.67 -3.69 5.88
N HIS A 43 9.86 -3.49 5.32
CA HIS A 43 10.73 -4.62 5.03
C HIS A 43 11.30 -5.26 6.30
N GLU A 44 11.66 -4.46 7.29
CA GLU A 44 12.28 -4.95 8.53
C GLU A 44 11.26 -5.56 9.49
N ASN A 45 10.10 -4.92 9.65
CA ASN A 45 9.12 -5.27 10.68
C ASN A 45 8.04 -6.24 10.16
N PHE A 46 7.52 -6.01 8.95
CA PHE A 46 6.36 -6.74 8.46
C PHE A 46 6.72 -7.92 7.55
N SER A 47 7.83 -7.84 6.81
CA SER A 47 8.16 -8.87 5.82
C SER A 47 8.46 -10.24 6.42
N ASN A 48 8.97 -10.28 7.65
CA ASN A 48 9.25 -11.52 8.36
C ASN A 48 7.97 -12.21 8.85
N GLU A 49 6.91 -11.47 9.15
CA GLU A 49 5.65 -12.01 9.67
C GLU A 49 4.79 -12.67 8.59
N ILE A 50 4.78 -12.10 7.38
CA ILE A 50 3.92 -12.57 6.27
C ILE A 50 4.69 -13.22 5.10
N GLY A 51 5.99 -13.45 5.28
CA GLY A 51 6.85 -14.13 4.31
C GLY A 51 7.04 -13.32 3.02
N LEU A 52 7.36 -12.02 3.12
CA LEU A 52 7.84 -11.21 2.01
C LEU A 52 9.37 -11.22 1.98
N SER A 53 9.96 -12.25 1.39
CA SER A 53 11.41 -12.46 1.40
C SER A 53 12.23 -11.38 0.65
N HIS A 54 11.61 -10.56 -0.19
CA HIS A 54 12.32 -9.62 -1.05
C HIS A 54 11.78 -8.19 -0.90
N ARG A 55 12.70 -7.25 -0.66
CA ARG A 55 12.43 -5.80 -0.63
C ARG A 55 11.75 -5.31 -1.91
N GLU A 56 12.10 -5.89 -3.06
CA GLU A 56 11.47 -5.56 -4.34
C GLU A 56 9.98 -5.93 -4.36
N THR A 57 9.61 -7.09 -3.83
CA THR A 57 8.20 -7.50 -3.73
C THR A 57 7.42 -6.58 -2.80
N THR A 58 8.02 -6.21 -1.67
CA THR A 58 7.44 -5.25 -0.72
C THR A 58 7.17 -3.92 -1.39
N HIS A 59 8.16 -3.39 -2.12
CA HIS A 59 7.99 -2.16 -2.91
C HIS A 59 6.88 -2.30 -3.96
N LYS A 60 6.85 -3.40 -4.72
CA LYS A 60 5.76 -3.65 -5.70
C LYS A 60 4.38 -3.67 -5.06
N TYR A 61 4.25 -4.18 -3.85
CA TYR A 61 2.96 -4.21 -3.15
C TYR A 61 2.55 -2.83 -2.68
N LEU A 62 3.47 -2.04 -2.12
CA LEU A 62 3.23 -0.66 -1.75
C LEU A 62 2.79 0.18 -2.96
N GLU A 63 3.58 0.15 -4.04
CA GLU A 63 3.24 0.94 -5.23
C GLU A 63 1.91 0.49 -5.84
N LYS A 64 1.57 -0.81 -5.80
CA LYS A 64 0.28 -1.28 -6.30
C LYS A 64 -0.92 -0.77 -5.50
N LEU A 65 -0.75 -0.52 -4.21
CA LEU A 65 -1.77 0.09 -3.36
C LEU A 65 -1.83 1.62 -3.54
N VAL A 66 -0.68 2.27 -3.84
CA VAL A 66 -0.61 3.68 -4.21
C VAL A 66 -1.26 3.93 -5.57
N ASP A 67 -0.96 3.12 -6.58
CA ASP A 67 -1.55 3.19 -7.93
C ASP A 67 -3.08 3.01 -7.93
N SER A 68 -3.64 2.44 -6.85
CA SER A 68 -5.07 2.26 -6.65
C SER A 68 -5.69 3.29 -5.70
N ASP A 69 -4.97 4.34 -5.31
CA ASP A 69 -5.41 5.37 -4.37
C ASP A 69 -5.82 4.84 -2.97
N ILE A 70 -5.35 3.64 -2.60
CA ILE A 70 -5.60 3.02 -1.29
C ILE A 70 -4.57 3.52 -0.27
N LEU A 71 -3.32 3.66 -0.72
CA LEU A 71 -2.25 4.29 0.04
C LEU A 71 -1.88 5.62 -0.59
N LYS A 72 -1.45 6.54 0.26
CA LYS A 72 -0.74 7.75 -0.12
C LYS A 72 0.75 7.53 0.03
N LYS A 73 1.50 8.27 -0.77
CA LYS A 73 2.97 8.26 -0.78
C LYS A 73 3.47 9.69 -0.81
N GLU A 74 4.22 10.07 0.20
CA GLU A 74 4.82 11.40 0.31
C GLU A 74 6.31 11.29 0.57
N ARG A 75 7.07 12.32 0.17
CA ARG A 75 8.49 12.39 0.49
C ARG A 75 8.65 13.12 1.81
N ASP A 76 9.14 12.41 2.81
CA ASP A 76 9.47 12.98 4.11
C ASP A 76 10.82 13.72 4.02
N ALA A 77 10.84 15.00 4.41
CA ALA A 77 12.02 15.85 4.32
C ALA A 77 13.02 15.60 5.46
N GLU A 78 12.57 15.08 6.61
CA GLU A 78 13.41 14.81 7.78
C GLU A 78 14.23 13.54 7.58
N VAL A 79 13.60 12.47 7.11
CA VAL A 79 14.28 11.18 6.87
C VAL A 79 14.76 11.01 5.43
N ASN A 80 14.39 11.91 4.51
CA ASN A 80 14.73 11.86 3.08
C ASN A 80 14.30 10.53 2.40
N GLU A 81 13.20 9.95 2.87
CA GLU A 81 12.62 8.69 2.35
C GLU A 81 11.17 8.91 1.92
N PHE A 82 10.62 7.95 1.19
CA PHE A 82 9.18 7.92 0.93
C PHE A 82 8.47 7.26 2.10
N VAL A 83 7.45 7.94 2.61
CA VAL A 83 6.52 7.43 3.62
C VAL A 83 5.21 7.06 2.96
N TYR A 84 4.64 5.94 3.41
CA TYR A 84 3.39 5.36 2.97
C TYR A 84 2.41 5.38 4.12
N PHE A 85 1.17 5.79 3.84
CA PHE A 85 0.12 5.90 4.83
C PHE A 85 -1.26 5.80 4.19
N THR A 86 -2.29 5.67 5.03
CA THR A 86 -3.68 5.65 4.59
C THR A 86 -4.51 6.59 5.43
N ASP A 87 -5.54 7.17 4.81
CA ASP A 87 -6.52 8.04 5.47
C ASP A 87 -7.81 7.29 5.83
N PHE A 88 -7.84 5.96 5.67
CA PHE A 88 -9.00 5.17 6.08
C PHE A 88 -9.13 5.17 7.60
N ASP A 89 -10.34 5.46 8.07
CA ASP A 89 -10.68 5.39 9.50
C ASP A 89 -10.66 3.95 10.04
N CYS A 90 -10.85 2.95 9.17
CA CYS A 90 -10.90 1.54 9.53
C CYS A 90 -10.54 0.63 8.34
N VAL A 91 -9.85 -0.49 8.61
CA VAL A 91 -9.57 -1.57 7.65
C VAL A 91 -9.97 -2.92 8.25
N GLU A 92 -11.15 -3.42 7.89
CA GLU A 92 -11.70 -4.70 8.36
C GLU A 92 -11.71 -5.77 7.24
N ILE A 93 -11.30 -7.00 7.58
CA ILE A 93 -11.48 -8.17 6.72
C ILE A 93 -12.65 -8.97 7.28
N ILE A 94 -13.77 -8.99 6.54
CA ILE A 94 -14.95 -9.79 6.89
C ILE A 94 -14.85 -11.12 6.14
N LEU A 95 -14.73 -12.22 6.88
CA LEU A 95 -14.66 -13.59 6.38
C LEU A 95 -16.04 -14.25 6.33
#